data_AF-A0A7D5TCQ9-F1
#
_entry.id   AF-A0A7D5TCQ9-F1
#
_cell.length_a   1.000
_cell.length_b   1.000
_cell.length_c   1.000
_cell.angle_alpha   90.00
_cell.angle_beta   90.00
_cell.angle_gamma   90.00
#
_symmetry.space_group_name_H-M   'P 1'
#
loop_
_entity.id
_entity.type
_entity.pdbx_description
1 polymer ?
#
loop_
_entity_poly.entity_id
_entity_poly.type
_entity_poly.pdbx_seq_one_letter_code
_entity_poly.pdbx_strand_id
1 'polypeptide(L)'
;MSERAELDTESLSSRVVAAGVVELSVRDETPAHAGEIRRACNDAMDAVEGDVLGTVTEAEVARTLNELEADGVVEGARDDTSPTGKGRPDYRLVPPAEAIRAALANDDRTAGLADRIGSLDS
;
A
#
# COMPACT_ATOMS: atom_id res chain seq x y z
N MET A 1 -2.07 17.37 17.26
CA MET A 1 -2.52 16.00 17.02
C MET A 1 -1.57 15.44 15.99
N SER A 2 -0.84 14.39 16.32
CA SER A 2 0.10 13.81 15.37
C SER A 2 -0.71 13.09 14.30
N GLU A 3 -0.60 13.52 13.05
CA GLU A 3 -1.06 12.79 11.86
C GLU A 3 -0.28 11.47 11.76
N ARG A 4 -0.57 10.52 12.63
CA ARG A 4 -0.28 9.11 12.38
C ARG A 4 -1.34 8.69 11.37
N ALA A 5 -0.92 8.17 10.22
CA ALA A 5 -1.85 7.51 9.31
C ALA A 5 -2.69 6.52 10.13
N GLU A 6 -4.02 6.69 10.12
CA GLU A 6 -4.95 5.95 10.98
C GLU A 6 -5.13 4.49 10.50
N LEU A 7 -4.03 3.77 10.28
CA LEU A 7 -4.04 2.36 9.93
C LEU A 7 -4.45 1.48 11.12
N ASP A 8 -4.52 2.03 12.34
CA ASP A 8 -4.75 1.30 13.59
C ASP A 8 -6.05 0.47 13.57
N THR A 9 -7.09 0.91 12.85
CA THR A 9 -8.37 0.19 12.70
C THR A 9 -8.54 -0.56 11.38
N GLU A 10 -7.57 -0.47 10.48
CA GLU A 10 -7.71 -1.05 9.14
C GLU A 10 -7.63 -2.58 9.17
N SER A 11 -8.08 -3.23 8.09
CA SER A 11 -7.91 -4.67 7.93
C SER A 11 -6.44 -5.01 7.65
N LEU A 12 -6.07 -6.28 7.83
CA LEU A 12 -4.72 -6.73 7.46
C LEU A 12 -4.46 -6.56 5.95
N SER A 13 -5.49 -6.70 5.10
CA SER A 13 -5.35 -6.47 3.66
C SER A 13 -5.03 -5.02 3.33
N SER A 14 -5.63 -4.04 4.04
CA SER A 14 -5.32 -2.62 3.83
C SER A 14 -3.89 -2.27 4.22
N ARG A 15 -3.41 -2.79 5.35
CA ARG A 15 -1.99 -2.66 5.74
C ARG A 15 -1.04 -3.26 4.72
N VAL A 16 -1.35 -4.46 4.21
CA VAL A 16 -0.52 -5.13 3.18
C VAL A 16 -0.51 -4.31 1.88
N VAL A 17 -1.65 -3.78 1.44
CA VAL A 17 -1.73 -2.94 0.25
C VAL A 17 -0.98 -1.63 0.44
N ALA A 18 -1.14 -0.96 1.59
CA ALA A 18 -0.38 0.24 1.92
C ALA A 18 1.13 -0.03 1.93
N ALA A 19 1.57 -1.16 2.49
CA ALA A 19 2.97 -1.59 2.46
C ALA A 19 3.49 -1.78 1.03
N GLY A 20 2.70 -2.37 0.13
CA GLY A 20 3.05 -2.51 -1.28
C GLY A 20 3.25 -1.15 -1.98
N VAL A 21 2.41 -0.16 -1.68
CA VAL A 21 2.59 1.21 -2.22
C VAL A 21 3.83 1.88 -1.62
N VAL A 22 4.11 1.67 -0.32
CA VAL A 22 5.35 2.17 0.32
C VAL A 22 6.59 1.55 -0.32
N GLU A 23 6.62 0.24 -0.52
CA GLU A 23 7.77 -0.45 -1.14
C GLU A 23 8.06 0.12 -2.54
N LEU A 24 7.03 0.33 -3.36
CA LEU A 24 7.17 0.97 -4.67
C LEU A 24 7.60 2.44 -4.55
N SER A 25 7.09 3.18 -3.57
CA SER A 25 7.47 4.57 -3.35
C SER A 25 8.94 4.71 -2.96
N VAL A 26 9.46 3.83 -2.11
CA VAL A 26 10.87 3.81 -1.70
C VAL A 26 11.80 3.49 -2.88
N ARG A 27 11.29 2.76 -3.89
CA ARG A 27 12.01 2.44 -5.13
C ARG A 27 11.86 3.49 -6.23
N ASP A 28 11.20 4.62 -5.96
CA ASP A 28 10.82 5.61 -6.97
C ASP A 28 9.96 5.03 -8.12
N GLU A 29 9.19 3.97 -7.83
CA GLU A 29 8.30 3.27 -8.78
C GLU A 29 6.82 3.72 -8.66
N THR A 30 6.55 4.85 -7.99
CA THR A 30 5.20 5.43 -7.90
C THR A 30 5.11 6.73 -8.73
N PRO A 31 3.93 7.07 -9.29
CA PRO A 31 2.63 6.40 -9.12
C PRO A 31 2.56 5.06 -9.87
N ALA A 32 1.87 4.08 -9.29
CA ALA A 32 1.84 2.69 -9.77
C ALA A 32 0.40 2.17 -9.92
N HIS A 33 0.14 1.33 -10.93
CA HIS A 33 -1.19 0.79 -11.13
C HIS A 33 -1.47 -0.41 -10.19
N ALA A 34 -2.74 -0.75 -9.95
CA ALA A 34 -3.14 -1.85 -9.06
C ALA A 34 -2.42 -3.19 -9.30
N GLY A 35 -2.07 -3.52 -10.55
CA GLY A 35 -1.32 -4.73 -10.88
C GLY A 35 0.15 -4.75 -10.44
N GLU A 36 0.81 -3.60 -10.32
CA GLU A 36 2.18 -3.45 -9.81
C GLU A 36 2.17 -3.56 -8.30
N ILE A 37 1.23 -2.83 -7.67
CA ILE A 37 0.99 -2.88 -6.24
C ILE A 37 0.67 -4.31 -5.81
N ARG A 38 -0.19 -5.02 -6.54
CA ARG A 38 -0.48 -6.44 -6.27
C ARG A 38 0.77 -7.32 -6.30
N ARG A 39 1.70 -7.10 -7.23
CA ARG A 39 2.95 -7.85 -7.27
C ARG A 39 3.80 -7.56 -6.04
N ALA A 40 4.02 -6.28 -5.73
CA ALA A 40 4.74 -5.87 -4.53
C ALA A 40 4.13 -6.47 -3.24
N CYS A 41 2.80 -6.46 -3.11
CA CYS A 41 2.13 -7.10 -1.97
C CYS A 41 2.46 -8.59 -1.88
N ASN A 42 2.29 -9.33 -2.98
CA ASN A 42 2.51 -10.78 -3.00
C ASN A 42 3.98 -11.15 -2.75
N ASP A 43 4.92 -10.37 -3.25
CA ASP A 43 6.36 -10.56 -3.03
C ASP A 43 6.80 -10.27 -1.58
N ALA A 44 5.96 -9.57 -0.82
CA ALA A 44 6.20 -9.21 0.57
C ALA A 44 5.43 -10.10 1.57
N MET A 45 4.57 -11.02 1.11
CA MET A 45 3.70 -11.83 1.97
C MET A 45 4.47 -12.72 2.96
N ASP A 46 5.67 -13.19 2.61
CA ASP A 46 6.52 -13.99 3.50
C ASP A 46 6.95 -13.22 4.77
N ALA A 47 6.84 -11.89 4.76
CA ALA A 47 7.15 -11.01 5.89
C ALA A 47 5.93 -10.65 6.75
N VAL A 48 4.73 -11.13 6.39
CA VAL A 48 3.51 -10.99 7.20
C VAL A 48 3.47 -12.12 8.22
N GLU A 49 3.28 -11.81 9.50
CA GLU A 49 3.23 -12.84 10.53
C GLU A 49 1.89 -13.59 10.51
N GLY A 50 1.98 -14.91 10.36
CA GLY A 50 0.86 -15.84 10.38
C GLY A 50 0.30 -16.19 8.99
N ASP A 51 -0.13 -17.43 8.83
CA ASP A 51 -0.72 -18.00 7.60
C ASP A 51 -2.14 -17.48 7.28
N VAL A 52 -2.48 -16.26 7.73
CA VAL A 52 -3.87 -15.76 7.71
C VAL A 52 -4.24 -15.19 6.34
N LEU A 53 -3.26 -14.69 5.60
CA LEU A 53 -3.46 -14.00 4.35
C LEU A 53 -2.63 -14.73 3.29
N GLY A 54 -3.32 -15.44 2.39
CA GLY A 54 -2.69 -16.05 1.22
C GLY A 54 -2.31 -14.99 0.19
N THR A 55 -2.46 -15.29 -1.11
CA THR A 55 -2.23 -14.27 -2.14
C THR A 55 -3.35 -13.23 -2.16
N VAL A 56 -2.99 -11.96 -2.31
CA VAL A 56 -3.95 -10.88 -2.58
C VAL A 56 -4.29 -10.82 -4.07
N THR A 57 -5.58 -10.79 -4.38
CA THR A 57 -6.10 -10.70 -5.74
C THR A 57 -6.11 -9.25 -6.25
N GLU A 58 -6.15 -9.07 -7.58
CA GLU A 58 -6.24 -7.73 -8.17
C GLU A 58 -7.54 -7.00 -7.79
N ALA A 59 -8.64 -7.75 -7.62
CA ALA A 59 -9.92 -7.19 -7.20
C ALA A 59 -9.89 -6.69 -5.75
N GLU A 60 -9.24 -7.44 -4.86
CA GLU A 60 -9.05 -7.02 -3.46
C GLU A 60 -8.14 -5.79 -3.39
N VAL A 61 -7.00 -5.80 -4.10
CA VAL A 61 -6.10 -4.65 -4.17
C VAL A 61 -6.83 -3.42 -4.70
N ALA A 62 -7.57 -3.53 -5.80
CA ALA A 62 -8.32 -2.41 -6.35
C ALA A 62 -9.39 -1.90 -5.37
N ARG A 63 -10.13 -2.79 -4.71
CA ARG A 63 -11.11 -2.40 -3.70
C ARG A 63 -10.46 -1.65 -2.54
N THR A 64 -9.40 -2.22 -1.99
CA THR A 64 -8.64 -1.64 -0.87
C THR A 64 -8.01 -0.32 -1.25
N LEU A 65 -7.50 -0.15 -2.47
CA LEU A 65 -6.98 1.15 -2.94
C LEU A 65 -8.06 2.22 -3.01
N ASN A 66 -9.31 1.87 -3.36
CA ASN A 66 -10.41 2.83 -3.29
C ASN A 66 -10.77 3.21 -1.84
N GLU A 67 -10.67 2.27 -0.90
CA GLU A 67 -10.88 2.52 0.53
C GLU A 67 -9.77 3.44 1.07
N LEU A 68 -8.50 3.11 0.81
CA LEU A 68 -7.34 3.94 1.17
C LEU A 68 -7.36 5.33 0.53
N GLU A 69 -7.89 5.45 -0.70
CA GLU A 69 -8.07 6.75 -1.37
C GLU A 69 -9.14 7.58 -0.68
N ALA A 70 -10.26 6.97 -0.28
CA ALA A 70 -11.32 7.63 0.47
C ALA A 70 -10.84 8.10 1.86
N ASP A 71 -9.94 7.35 2.48
CA ASP A 71 -9.32 7.66 3.77
C ASP A 71 -8.11 8.62 3.65
N GLY A 72 -7.72 9.00 2.43
CA GLY A 72 -6.63 9.96 2.18
C GLY A 72 -5.23 9.39 2.40
N VAL A 73 -5.07 8.07 2.41
CA VAL A 73 -3.78 7.39 2.53
C VAL A 73 -3.05 7.34 1.18
N VAL A 74 -3.81 7.18 0.10
CA VAL A 74 -3.30 7.24 -1.27
C VAL A 74 -4.11 8.24 -2.09
N GLU A 75 -3.56 8.66 -3.22
CA GLU A 75 -4.30 9.39 -4.24
C GLU A 75 -4.19 8.64 -5.57
N GLY A 76 -5.34 8.47 -6.24
CA GLY A 76 -5.40 7.89 -7.58
C GLY A 76 -5.32 8.97 -8.65
N ALA A 77 -4.25 8.99 -9.44
CA ALA A 77 -4.17 9.79 -10.65
C ALA A 77 -4.84 9.04 -11.81
N ARG A 78 -5.75 9.72 -12.51
CA ARG A 78 -6.33 9.25 -13.77
C ARG A 78 -5.82 10.19 -14.85
N ASP A 79 -5.16 9.66 -15.87
CA ASP A 79 -4.78 10.48 -17.02
C ASP A 79 -6.06 11.00 -17.71
N ASP A 80 -6.33 12.30 -17.55
CA ASP A 80 -7.50 12.99 -18.12
C ASP A 80 -7.49 13.02 -19.66
N THR A 81 -6.42 12.55 -20.29
CA THR A 81 -6.31 12.37 -21.75
C THR A 81 -7.05 11.15 -22.29
N SER A 82 -7.62 10.34 -21.39
CA SER A 82 -8.68 9.32 -21.58
C SER A 82 -9.96 9.79 -22.29
N PRO A 83 -10.22 9.63 -23.62
CA PRO A 83 -11.50 10.05 -24.22
C PRO A 83 -12.73 9.30 -23.66
N THR A 84 -12.51 8.28 -22.82
CA THR A 84 -13.56 7.46 -22.20
C THR A 84 -13.56 7.50 -20.67
N GLY A 85 -12.62 8.21 -20.00
CA GLY A 85 -12.54 8.24 -18.54
C GLY A 85 -12.29 6.88 -17.87
N LYS A 86 -11.80 5.88 -18.63
CA LYS A 86 -11.62 4.48 -18.19
C LYS A 86 -10.16 4.06 -18.03
N GLY A 87 -9.25 5.01 -17.81
CA GLY A 87 -7.88 4.67 -17.42
C GLY A 87 -7.88 3.92 -16.08
N ARG A 88 -7.05 2.88 -15.96
CA ARG A 88 -6.75 2.31 -14.64
C ARG A 88 -6.00 3.40 -13.86
N PRO A 89 -6.43 3.75 -12.64
CA PRO A 89 -5.73 4.76 -11.85
C PRO A 89 -4.35 4.26 -11.45
N ASP A 90 -3.39 5.17 -11.46
CA ASP A 90 -2.08 4.99 -10.84
C ASP A 90 -2.12 5.63 -9.45
N TYR A 91 -1.58 4.94 -8.45
CA TYR A 91 -1.67 5.36 -7.06
C TYR A 91 -0.30 5.77 -6.52
N ARG A 92 -0.28 6.79 -5.67
CA ARG A 92 0.87 7.21 -4.85
C ARG A 92 0.44 7.50 -3.43
N LEU A 93 1.38 7.46 -2.49
CA LEU A 93 1.11 7.83 -1.09
C LEU A 93 0.84 9.32 -0.96
N VAL A 94 -0.12 9.66 -0.10
CA VAL A 94 -0.36 11.03 0.34
C VAL A 94 0.49 11.34 1.58
N PRO A 95 0.52 10.50 2.64
CA PRO A 95 1.47 10.67 3.73
C PRO A 95 2.90 10.28 3.33
N PRO A 96 3.93 10.75 4.08
CA PRO A 96 5.28 10.25 3.91
C PRO A 96 5.35 8.74 4.13
N ALA A 97 6.15 8.04 3.32
CA ALA A 97 6.41 6.60 3.44
C ALA A 97 6.79 6.17 4.87
N GLU A 98 7.59 6.99 5.56
CA GLU A 98 7.99 6.80 6.96
C GLU A 98 6.79 6.68 7.92
N ALA A 99 5.74 7.48 7.71
CA ALA A 99 4.58 7.49 8.58
C ALA A 99 3.80 6.17 8.48
N ILE A 100 3.65 5.65 7.25
CA ILE A 100 3.04 4.34 6.99
C ILE A 100 3.91 3.22 7.56
N ARG A 101 5.23 3.27 7.32
CA ARG A 101 6.18 2.28 7.87
C ARG A 101 6.13 2.22 9.38
N ALA A 102 6.11 3.37 10.05
CA ALA A 102 6.00 3.44 11.51
C ALA A 102 4.68 2.83 12.02
N ALA A 103 3.57 3.02 11.30
CA ALA A 103 2.30 2.40 11.64
C ALA A 103 2.33 0.87 11.46
N LEU A 104 2.93 0.36 10.37
CA LEU A 104 3.13 -1.08 10.15
C LEU A 104 3.98 -1.73 11.24
N ALA A 105 5.01 -1.04 11.72
CA ALA A 105 5.90 -1.51 12.79
C ALA A 105 5.22 -1.63 14.15
N ASN A 106 4.07 -0.97 14.36
CA ASN A 106 3.32 -1.04 15.62
C ASN A 106 2.29 -2.19 15.68
N ASP A 107 2.13 -2.96 14.60
CA ASP A 107 1.28 -4.16 14.56
C ASP A 107 2.17 -5.39 14.31
N ASP A 108 2.21 -6.31 15.27
CA ASP A 108 3.05 -7.53 15.22
C ASP A 108 2.89 -8.27 13.88
N ARG A 109 1.67 -8.32 13.32
CA ARG A 109 1.38 -9.01 12.06
C ARG A 109 2.06 -8.40 10.85
N THR A 110 2.38 -7.10 10.91
CA THR A 110 2.96 -6.35 9.80
C THR A 110 4.33 -5.76 10.11
N ALA A 111 4.87 -6.01 11.31
CA ALA A 111 6.19 -5.53 11.69
C ALA A 111 7.28 -6.01 10.73
N GLY A 112 7.20 -7.26 10.25
CA GLY A 112 8.12 -7.78 9.24
C GLY A 112 8.07 -7.05 7.89
N LEU A 113 6.91 -6.51 7.49
CA LEU A 113 6.80 -5.65 6.31
C LEU A 113 7.56 -4.34 6.52
N ALA A 114 7.47 -3.74 7.71
CA ALA A 114 8.19 -2.52 8.03
C ALA A 114 9.71 -2.72 7.99
N ASP A 115 10.21 -3.82 8.55
CA ASP A 115 11.63 -4.20 8.53
C ASP A 115 12.12 -4.40 7.09
N ARG A 116 11.34 -5.12 6.27
CA ARG A 116 11.64 -5.33 4.86
C ARG A 116 11.78 -3.99 4.13
N ILE A 117 10.80 -3.09 4.29
CA ILE A 117 10.83 -1.76 3.66
C ILE A 117 12.06 -0.98 4.11
N GLY A 118 12.39 -0.99 5.41
CA GLY A 118 13.58 -0.31 5.93
C GLY A 118 14.89 -0.78 5.30
N SER A 119 14.98 -2.06 4.92
CA SER A 119 16.15 -2.61 4.23
C SER A 119 16.33 -2.12 2.79
N LEU A 120 15.27 -1.60 2.17
CA LEU A 120 15.29 -1.07 0.79
C LEU A 120 15.70 0.40 0.71
N ASP A 121 15.57 1.13 1.83
CA ASP A 121 15.88 2.57 1.97
C ASP A 121 17.35 2.81 2.42
N SER A 122 18.15 1.74 2.51
CA SER A 122 19.52 1.73 3.09
C SER A 122 20.64 1.88 2.07
#